data_AF-A0A2K3PXD0-F1
#
_entry.id   AF-A0A2K3PXD0-F1
#
_cell.length_a   1.000
_cell.length_b   1.000
_cell.length_c   1.000
_cell.angle_alpha   90.00
_cell.angle_beta   90.00
_cell.angle_gamma   90.00
#
_symmetry.space_group_name_H-M   'P 1'
#
loop_
_entity.id
_entity.type
_entity.pdbx_description
1 polymer ?
#
loop_
_entity_poly.entity_id
_entity_poly.type
_entity_poly.pdbx_seq_one_letter_code
_entity_poly.pdbx_strand_id
1 'polypeptide(L)'
;MAGDSRALVVGVSGCSSSGKTTLARLLRDVFPNTFILHEDDFYKAETELPYKNGLLDWDCAEAIDLPAMVDALSYIRQHAAFPASPCDAHLTICIRHPTLDSKEDQNPVGQCPVPAATTAALRSRVAAALPPSHPLRSGSGLRLCLLDGFLLYAPSVAAVLPSLDVKLFLRGSYAKAKARREARNGYVTLEGFWTDPPGYVDKVVWPNYVDEHAWMFEGGDVEGDFRKDVLQREGIKVLEGASVDADMEETLAWMVDAILEELHKHV
;
A
#
# COMPACT_ATOMS: atom_id res chain seq x y z
N MET A 1 17.44 26.08 -13.32
CA MET A 1 17.74 24.67 -13.00
C MET A 1 16.48 24.11 -12.35
N ALA A 2 15.82 23.13 -12.95
CA ALA A 2 14.72 22.45 -12.28
C ALA A 2 15.33 21.76 -11.05
N GLY A 3 14.85 22.11 -9.84
CA GLY A 3 15.29 21.42 -8.63
C GLY A 3 14.94 19.94 -8.74
N ASP A 4 15.90 19.08 -8.43
CA ASP A 4 15.75 17.62 -8.48
C ASP A 4 14.55 17.22 -7.60
N SER A 5 13.45 16.81 -8.23
CA SER A 5 12.20 16.50 -7.53
C SER A 5 12.17 15.02 -7.22
N ARG A 6 12.17 14.66 -5.94
CA ARG A 6 12.16 13.26 -5.51
C ARG A 6 10.88 12.89 -4.77
N ALA A 7 10.50 11.62 -4.86
CA ALA A 7 9.47 11.05 -3.99
C ALA A 7 10.09 10.42 -2.75
N LEU A 8 9.44 10.60 -1.61
CA LEU A 8 9.57 9.70 -0.47
C LEU A 8 8.47 8.64 -0.57
N VAL A 9 8.84 7.37 -0.55
CA VAL A 9 7.92 6.25 -0.75
C VAL A 9 7.65 5.56 0.59
N VAL A 10 6.40 5.59 1.02
CA VAL A 10 5.91 4.88 2.22
C VAL A 10 5.12 3.67 1.76
N GLY A 11 5.61 2.48 2.07
CA GLY A 11 4.83 1.26 1.93
C GLY A 11 3.79 1.16 3.05
N VAL A 12 2.56 0.85 2.69
CA VAL A 12 1.44 0.55 3.59
C VAL A 12 0.97 -0.86 3.24
N SER A 13 1.42 -1.85 4.02
CA SER A 13 1.18 -3.27 3.72
C SER A 13 0.48 -4.03 4.84
N GLY A 14 0.02 -5.25 4.57
CA GLY A 14 -0.83 -6.03 5.47
C GLY A 14 -1.84 -6.89 4.73
N CYS A 15 -2.56 -7.75 5.45
CA CYS A 15 -3.48 -8.72 4.83
C CYS A 15 -4.57 -8.05 3.97
N SER A 16 -5.09 -8.82 3.01
CA SER A 16 -6.26 -8.43 2.21
C SER A 16 -7.42 -8.02 3.14
N SER A 17 -8.13 -6.93 2.82
CA SER A 17 -9.25 -6.40 3.63
C SER A 17 -8.91 -5.90 5.06
N SER A 18 -7.64 -5.64 5.38
CA SER A 18 -7.23 -5.02 6.67
C SER A 18 -7.62 -3.54 6.80
N GLY A 19 -7.77 -2.81 5.69
CA GLY A 19 -8.11 -1.37 5.67
C GLY A 19 -7.01 -0.46 5.11
N LYS A 20 -6.00 -1.03 4.44
CA LYS A 20 -4.87 -0.31 3.84
C LYS A 20 -5.29 0.83 2.92
N THR A 21 -6.12 0.56 1.91
CA THR A 21 -6.63 1.58 0.97
C THR A 21 -7.33 2.74 1.69
N THR A 22 -8.11 2.45 2.73
CA THR A 22 -8.76 3.48 3.55
C THR A 22 -7.73 4.33 4.27
N LEU A 23 -6.74 3.72 4.92
CA LEU A 23 -5.67 4.44 5.62
C LEU A 23 -4.79 5.23 4.65
N ALA A 24 -4.45 4.70 3.48
CA ALA A 24 -3.70 5.40 2.43
C ALA A 24 -4.44 6.66 1.94
N ARG A 25 -5.76 6.56 1.70
CA ARG A 25 -6.60 7.72 1.34
C ARG A 25 -6.65 8.77 2.47
N LEU A 26 -6.78 8.33 3.72
CA LEU A 26 -6.77 9.24 4.88
C LEU A 26 -5.41 9.92 5.05
N LEU A 27 -4.30 9.19 4.90
CA LEU A 27 -2.95 9.74 4.94
C LEU A 27 -2.71 10.76 3.82
N ARG A 28 -3.15 10.45 2.58
CA ARG A 28 -3.12 11.40 1.46
C ARG A 28 -3.87 12.68 1.77
N ASP A 29 -5.00 12.58 2.46
CA ASP A 29 -5.80 13.74 2.81
C ASP A 29 -5.17 14.54 3.96
N VAL A 30 -4.44 13.90 4.88
CA VAL A 30 -3.75 14.52 6.03
C VAL A 30 -2.45 15.21 5.63
N PHE A 31 -1.64 14.59 4.76
CA PHE A 31 -0.34 15.11 4.33
C PHE A 31 -0.42 15.97 3.05
N PRO A 32 0.33 17.08 2.95
CA PRO A 32 0.39 17.87 1.72
C PRO A 32 1.21 17.15 0.64
N ASN A 33 0.99 17.50 -0.63
CA ASN A 33 1.77 17.01 -1.78
C ASN A 33 1.94 15.47 -1.81
N THR A 34 0.87 14.77 -1.44
CA THR A 34 0.84 13.31 -1.29
C THR A 34 -0.03 12.67 -2.38
N PHE A 35 0.37 11.50 -2.88
CA PHE A 35 -0.40 10.68 -3.82
C PHE A 35 -0.24 9.19 -3.48
N ILE A 36 -1.09 8.35 -4.07
CA ILE A 36 -1.15 6.91 -3.77
C ILE A 36 -0.88 6.13 -5.04
N LEU A 37 -0.01 5.12 -4.96
CA LEU A 37 0.15 4.07 -5.96
C LEU A 37 -0.39 2.77 -5.34
N HIS A 38 -1.31 2.08 -6.03
CA HIS A 38 -1.85 0.80 -5.56
C HIS A 38 -1.12 -0.36 -6.24
N GLU A 39 -0.76 -1.39 -5.46
CA GLU A 39 -0.24 -2.67 -5.98
C GLU A 39 -1.24 -3.32 -6.94
N ASP A 40 -2.54 -3.21 -6.64
CA ASP A 40 -3.64 -3.75 -7.43
C ASP A 40 -3.74 -3.14 -8.84
N ASP A 41 -3.10 -1.98 -9.09
CA ASP A 41 -3.04 -1.40 -10.44
C ASP A 41 -2.06 -2.14 -11.37
N PHE A 42 -1.28 -3.09 -10.82
CA PHE A 42 -0.33 -3.92 -11.54
C PHE A 42 -0.79 -5.37 -11.68
N TYR A 43 -2.07 -5.68 -11.48
CA TYR A 43 -2.57 -7.01 -11.82
C TYR A 43 -2.39 -7.32 -13.30
N LYS A 44 -1.98 -8.56 -13.59
CA LYS A 44 -1.96 -9.12 -14.95
C LYS A 44 -3.38 -9.44 -15.44
N ALA A 45 -3.49 -9.73 -16.72
CA ALA A 45 -4.74 -10.17 -17.32
C ALA A 45 -5.19 -11.51 -16.76
N GLU A 46 -6.51 -11.72 -16.59
CA GLU A 46 -7.11 -12.94 -16.03
C GLU A 46 -6.59 -14.24 -16.66
N THR A 47 -6.25 -14.20 -17.96
CA THR A 47 -5.71 -15.35 -18.72
C THR A 47 -4.28 -15.75 -18.33
N GLU A 48 -3.56 -14.88 -17.62
CA GLU A 48 -2.17 -15.08 -17.20
C GLU A 48 -2.05 -15.47 -15.73
N LEU A 49 -3.15 -15.41 -14.97
CA LEU A 49 -3.14 -15.69 -13.54
C LEU A 49 -3.02 -17.20 -13.27
N PRO A 50 -2.30 -17.59 -12.20
CA PRO A 50 -2.21 -18.98 -11.79
C PRO A 50 -3.49 -19.45 -11.09
N TYR A 51 -3.52 -20.72 -10.71
CA TYR A 51 -4.63 -21.31 -9.96
C TYR A 51 -4.12 -21.91 -8.65
N LYS A 52 -4.87 -21.70 -7.56
CA LYS A 52 -4.67 -22.34 -6.26
C LYS A 52 -5.96 -23.03 -5.83
N ASN A 53 -5.85 -24.31 -5.46
CA ASN A 53 -7.01 -25.12 -5.04
C ASN A 53 -8.19 -25.11 -6.04
N GLY A 54 -7.87 -25.06 -7.35
CA GLY A 54 -8.85 -25.05 -8.43
C GLY A 54 -9.55 -23.70 -8.66
N LEU A 55 -9.08 -22.62 -8.04
CA LEU A 55 -9.60 -21.26 -8.17
C LEU A 55 -8.51 -20.35 -8.75
N LEU A 56 -8.89 -19.35 -9.56
CA LEU A 56 -7.96 -18.35 -10.08
C LEU A 56 -7.33 -17.59 -8.90
N ASP A 57 -6.02 -17.47 -8.87
CA ASP A 57 -5.30 -16.92 -7.73
C ASP A 57 -4.88 -15.47 -8.00
N TRP A 58 -5.64 -14.53 -7.44
CA TRP A 58 -5.35 -13.10 -7.46
C TRP A 58 -4.39 -12.70 -6.32
N ASP A 59 -4.34 -13.46 -5.23
CA ASP A 59 -3.63 -13.04 -4.01
C ASP A 59 -2.20 -13.62 -3.97
N CYS A 60 -1.49 -13.63 -5.11
CA CYS A 60 -0.12 -14.16 -5.23
C CYS A 60 0.79 -13.22 -6.05
N ALA A 61 2.11 -13.34 -5.87
CA ALA A 61 3.07 -12.50 -6.57
C ALA A 61 3.03 -12.68 -8.10
N GLU A 62 2.72 -13.89 -8.57
CA GLU A 62 2.61 -14.20 -10.00
C GLU A 62 1.44 -13.47 -10.67
N ALA A 63 0.40 -13.07 -9.91
CA ALA A 63 -0.69 -12.26 -10.41
C ALA A 63 -0.29 -10.79 -10.65
N ILE A 64 0.84 -10.34 -10.09
CA ILE A 64 1.32 -8.96 -10.19
C ILE A 64 2.40 -8.84 -11.29
N ASP A 65 2.31 -7.81 -12.12
CA ASP A 65 3.37 -7.37 -13.02
C ASP A 65 4.45 -6.62 -12.23
N LEU A 66 5.26 -7.40 -11.51
CA LEU A 66 6.33 -6.91 -10.67
C LEU A 66 7.35 -6.05 -11.44
N PRO A 67 7.80 -6.41 -12.67
CA PRO A 67 8.63 -5.52 -13.49
C PRO A 67 8.00 -4.15 -13.73
N ALA A 68 6.73 -4.09 -14.13
CA ALA A 68 6.04 -2.81 -14.34
C ALA A 68 5.93 -1.97 -13.05
N MET A 69 5.68 -2.63 -11.91
CA MET A 69 5.64 -1.95 -10.61
C MET A 69 7.02 -1.38 -10.22
N VAL A 70 8.10 -2.13 -10.43
CA VAL A 70 9.47 -1.67 -10.17
C VAL A 70 9.84 -0.48 -11.06
N ASP A 71 9.50 -0.53 -12.34
CA ASP A 71 9.72 0.58 -13.28
C ASP A 71 8.94 1.84 -12.88
N ALA A 72 7.67 1.68 -12.49
CA ALA A 72 6.85 2.79 -12.01
C ALA A 72 7.43 3.42 -10.74
N LEU A 73 7.88 2.61 -9.78
CA LEU A 73 8.54 3.11 -8.56
C LEU A 73 9.86 3.83 -8.86
N SER A 74 10.68 3.28 -9.77
CA SER A 74 11.92 3.91 -10.21
C SER A 74 11.64 5.29 -10.81
N TYR A 75 10.62 5.40 -11.68
CA TYR A 75 10.18 6.67 -12.24
C TYR A 75 9.69 7.64 -11.16
N ILE A 76 8.82 7.19 -10.26
CA ILE A 76 8.27 8.01 -9.17
C ILE A 76 9.39 8.57 -8.28
N ARG A 77 10.42 7.78 -7.96
CA ARG A 77 11.55 8.24 -7.16
C ARG A 77 12.31 9.38 -7.84
N GLN A 78 12.49 9.30 -9.16
CA GLN A 78 13.25 10.28 -9.96
C GLN A 78 12.47 11.54 -10.32
N HIS A 79 11.14 11.42 -10.47
CA HIS A 79 10.31 12.50 -11.02
C HIS A 79 9.29 13.05 -10.04
N ALA A 80 9.15 12.41 -8.86
CA ALA A 80 8.11 12.70 -7.88
C ALA A 80 6.68 12.68 -8.47
N ALA A 81 6.47 11.96 -9.57
CA ALA A 81 5.23 11.97 -10.34
C ALA A 81 4.98 10.61 -10.98
N PHE A 82 3.75 10.38 -11.42
CA PHE A 82 3.47 9.25 -12.29
C PHE A 82 4.11 9.45 -13.66
N PRO A 83 4.56 8.36 -14.31
CA PRO A 83 4.99 8.41 -15.69
C PRO A 83 3.86 8.92 -16.58
N ALA A 84 4.12 10.00 -17.30
CA ALA A 84 3.18 10.50 -18.30
C ALA A 84 3.12 9.54 -19.49
N SER A 85 1.92 9.32 -20.02
CA SER A 85 1.72 8.60 -21.30
C SER A 85 2.61 9.19 -22.40
N PRO A 86 3.17 8.36 -23.30
CA PRO A 86 4.32 8.76 -24.10
C PRO A 86 3.99 9.81 -25.15
N CYS A 87 4.80 10.86 -25.19
CA CYS A 87 5.23 11.49 -26.43
C CYS A 87 6.69 11.13 -26.79
N ASP A 88 7.34 10.25 -26.02
CA ASP A 88 8.73 9.83 -26.29
C ASP A 88 8.80 8.36 -26.74
N ALA A 89 9.20 8.15 -27.98
CA ALA A 89 9.06 6.90 -28.73
C ALA A 89 10.19 5.86 -28.49
N HIS A 90 11.01 6.04 -27.45
CA HIS A 90 12.13 5.13 -27.16
C HIS A 90 11.99 4.30 -25.88
N LEU A 91 10.91 4.47 -25.11
CA LEU A 91 10.58 3.61 -23.98
C LEU A 91 9.40 2.71 -24.38
N THR A 92 9.68 1.62 -25.09
CA THR A 92 8.68 0.57 -25.41
C THR A 92 8.44 -0.34 -24.19
N ILE A 93 8.19 0.27 -23.02
CA ILE A 93 7.48 -0.37 -21.91
C ILE A 93 6.26 0.51 -21.70
N CYS A 94 5.14 -0.03 -22.16
CA CYS A 94 3.84 0.61 -22.20
C CYS A 94 3.36 0.95 -20.80
N ILE A 95 3.78 2.09 -20.26
CA ILE A 95 2.98 2.80 -19.28
C ILE A 95 1.85 3.46 -20.09
N ARG A 96 0.85 2.64 -20.45
CA ARG A 96 -0.49 3.17 -20.68
C ARG A 96 -0.86 3.80 -19.34
N HIS A 97 -0.72 5.12 -19.21
CA HIS A 97 -1.67 5.98 -18.51
C HIS A 97 -1.19 7.44 -18.47
N PRO A 98 -1.92 8.40 -19.07
CA PRO A 98 -1.61 9.83 -18.98
C PRO A 98 -1.79 10.40 -17.55
N THR A 99 -2.51 9.63 -16.74
CA THR A 99 -2.71 9.67 -15.29
C THR A 99 -3.04 8.21 -14.95
N LEU A 100 -2.35 7.55 -14.01
CA LEU A 100 -2.66 6.16 -13.65
C LEU A 100 -4.18 6.04 -13.44
N ASP A 101 -4.90 5.36 -14.34
CA ASP A 101 -6.33 5.09 -14.16
C ASP A 101 -6.42 3.93 -13.17
N SER A 102 -6.36 4.27 -11.89
CA SER A 102 -6.30 3.28 -10.83
C SER A 102 -7.60 2.49 -10.79
N LYS A 103 -7.50 1.17 -10.98
CA LYS A 103 -8.64 0.27 -10.87
C LYS A 103 -9.09 0.16 -9.42
N GLU A 104 -8.17 0.26 -8.47
CA GLU A 104 -8.49 0.29 -7.04
C GLU A 104 -9.28 1.55 -6.63
N ASP A 105 -9.06 2.68 -7.29
CA ASP A 105 -9.88 3.89 -7.10
C ASP A 105 -11.26 3.81 -7.76
N GLN A 106 -11.49 2.87 -8.68
CA GLN A 106 -12.81 2.60 -9.27
C GLN A 106 -13.67 1.67 -8.40
N ASN A 107 -13.07 1.01 -7.39
CA ASN A 107 -13.80 0.14 -6.48
C ASN A 107 -14.73 0.93 -5.55
N PRO A 108 -15.91 0.38 -5.17
CA PRO A 108 -16.83 1.05 -4.26
C PRO A 108 -16.18 1.41 -2.92
N VAL A 109 -16.30 2.68 -2.52
CA VAL A 109 -15.78 3.16 -1.23
C VAL A 109 -16.86 3.00 -0.16
N GLY A 110 -16.58 2.17 0.86
CA GLY A 110 -17.44 2.04 2.03
C GLY A 110 -17.42 3.28 2.93
N GLN A 111 -18.25 3.28 3.98
CA GLN A 111 -18.18 4.33 5.01
C GLN A 111 -16.82 4.33 5.70
N CYS A 112 -16.18 5.50 5.74
CA CYS A 112 -14.95 5.69 6.49
C CYS A 112 -15.26 5.61 8.00
N PRO A 113 -14.62 4.71 8.77
CA PRO A 113 -14.88 4.59 10.20
C PRO A 113 -14.20 5.69 11.02
N VAL A 114 -13.28 6.46 10.41
CA VAL A 114 -12.55 7.55 11.08
C VAL A 114 -13.36 8.86 11.00
N PRO A 115 -13.68 9.50 12.14
CA PRO A 115 -14.36 10.79 12.17
C PRO A 115 -13.58 11.90 11.46
N ALA A 116 -14.31 12.82 10.82
CA ALA A 116 -13.70 14.00 10.18
C ALA A 116 -12.96 14.92 11.18
N ALA A 117 -13.34 14.91 12.46
CA ALA A 117 -12.64 15.64 13.50
C ALA A 117 -11.22 15.10 13.72
N THR A 118 -11.05 13.78 13.66
CA THR A 118 -9.75 13.10 13.83
C THR A 118 -8.82 13.44 12.66
N THR A 119 -9.30 13.39 11.42
CA THR A 119 -8.49 13.77 10.25
C THR A 119 -8.14 15.26 10.26
N ALA A 120 -9.04 16.14 10.69
CA ALA A 120 -8.75 17.57 10.85
C ALA A 120 -7.67 17.81 11.92
N ALA A 121 -7.76 17.14 13.07
CA ALA A 121 -6.76 17.23 14.14
C ALA A 121 -5.38 16.75 13.69
N LEU A 122 -5.32 15.63 12.96
CA LEU A 122 -4.06 15.10 12.41
C LEU A 122 -3.46 16.03 11.35
N ARG A 123 -4.28 16.64 10.49
CA ARG A 123 -3.83 17.66 9.54
C ARG A 123 -3.20 18.86 10.25
N SER A 124 -3.83 19.35 11.32
CA SER A 124 -3.27 20.41 12.16
C SER A 124 -1.94 20.00 12.81
N ARG A 125 -1.83 18.75 13.26
CA ARG A 125 -0.58 18.20 13.82
C ARG A 125 0.54 18.18 12.78
N VAL A 126 0.27 17.70 11.56
CA VAL A 126 1.24 17.73 10.44
C VAL A 126 1.65 19.16 10.09
N ALA A 127 0.70 20.10 10.04
CA ALA A 127 0.99 21.50 9.75
C ALA A 127 1.82 22.20 10.84
N ALA A 128 1.70 21.76 12.10
CA ALA A 128 2.53 22.25 13.20
C ALA A 128 3.93 21.62 13.19
N ALA A 129 4.03 20.33 12.83
CA ALA A 129 5.28 19.58 12.83
C ALA A 129 6.19 19.90 11.64
N LEU A 130 5.65 20.37 10.52
CA LEU A 130 6.40 20.73 9.31
C LEU A 130 6.31 22.25 9.06
N PRO A 131 7.41 23.01 9.09
CA PRO A 131 7.37 24.45 8.83
C PRO A 131 6.94 24.75 7.39
N PRO A 132 6.40 25.94 7.07
CA PRO A 132 6.00 26.30 5.71
C PRO A 132 7.10 26.18 4.66
N SER A 133 8.37 26.31 5.07
CA SER A 133 9.55 26.13 4.21
C SER A 133 9.91 24.68 3.92
N HIS A 134 9.32 23.71 4.63
CA HIS A 134 9.61 22.30 4.44
C HIS A 134 9.29 21.88 2.99
N PRO A 135 10.16 21.14 2.29
CA PRO A 135 9.97 20.77 0.88
C PRO A 135 8.60 20.14 0.56
N LEU A 136 8.10 19.28 1.46
CA LEU A 136 6.77 18.67 1.32
C LEU A 136 5.62 19.69 1.42
N ARG A 137 5.79 20.83 2.12
CA ARG A 137 4.76 21.87 2.27
C ARG A 137 4.86 22.94 1.20
N SER A 138 6.07 23.37 0.87
CA SER A 138 6.32 24.37 -0.18
C SER A 138 6.08 23.82 -1.58
N GLY A 139 6.07 22.49 -1.74
CA GLY A 139 5.99 21.83 -3.05
C GLY A 139 7.31 21.93 -3.83
N SER A 140 8.40 22.33 -3.18
CA SER A 140 9.71 22.49 -3.81
C SER A 140 10.54 21.22 -3.65
N GLY A 141 10.38 20.25 -4.57
CA GLY A 141 11.32 19.14 -4.75
C GLY A 141 11.08 17.88 -3.92
N LEU A 142 9.99 17.81 -3.13
CA LEU A 142 9.60 16.60 -2.40
C LEU A 142 8.09 16.33 -2.52
N ARG A 143 7.75 15.09 -2.86
CA ARG A 143 6.38 14.57 -2.77
C ARG A 143 6.35 13.26 -1.98
N LEU A 144 5.20 12.96 -1.37
CA LEU A 144 4.99 11.72 -0.65
C LEU A 144 4.20 10.75 -1.54
N CYS A 145 4.76 9.58 -1.79
CA CYS A 145 4.11 8.47 -2.47
C CYS A 145 3.72 7.42 -1.43
N LEU A 146 2.44 7.13 -1.29
CA LEU A 146 1.93 6.02 -0.49
C LEU A 146 1.79 4.80 -1.41
N LEU A 147 2.63 3.80 -1.25
CA LEU A 147 2.48 2.52 -1.93
C LEU A 147 1.59 1.62 -1.08
N ASP A 148 0.37 1.37 -1.53
CA ASP A 148 -0.63 0.54 -0.85
C ASP A 148 -0.70 -0.83 -1.51
N GLY A 149 -0.44 -1.90 -0.75
CA GLY A 149 -0.40 -3.26 -1.31
C GLY A 149 -0.35 -4.36 -0.26
N PHE A 150 -0.89 -5.53 -0.57
CA PHE A 150 -0.95 -6.66 0.35
C PHE A 150 0.30 -7.53 0.37
N LEU A 151 1.18 -7.45 -0.64
CA LEU A 151 2.40 -8.26 -0.71
C LEU A 151 3.69 -7.47 -0.50
N LEU A 152 3.66 -6.14 -0.31
CA LEU A 152 4.84 -5.28 -0.43
C LEU A 152 6.10 -5.70 0.36
N TYR A 153 5.97 -6.47 1.44
CA TYR A 153 7.10 -6.98 2.24
C TYR A 153 7.40 -8.46 2.05
N ALA A 154 6.61 -9.16 1.26
CA ALA A 154 6.77 -10.56 0.97
C ALA A 154 8.10 -10.82 0.24
N PRO A 155 8.82 -11.92 0.56
CA PRO A 155 10.04 -12.29 -0.13
C PRO A 155 9.87 -12.45 -1.64
N SER A 156 8.68 -12.86 -2.09
CA SER A 156 8.33 -13.04 -3.50
C SER A 156 8.33 -11.75 -4.32
N VAL A 157 8.13 -10.59 -3.68
CA VAL A 157 8.17 -9.27 -4.32
C VAL A 157 9.31 -8.38 -3.80
N ALA A 158 10.37 -9.01 -3.27
CA ALA A 158 11.50 -8.31 -2.64
C ALA A 158 12.18 -7.24 -3.53
N ALA A 159 11.98 -7.30 -4.86
CA ALA A 159 12.45 -6.27 -5.81
C ALA A 159 11.87 -4.87 -5.55
N VAL A 160 10.72 -4.76 -4.86
CA VAL A 160 10.11 -3.48 -4.47
C VAL A 160 10.80 -2.84 -3.26
N LEU A 161 11.35 -3.66 -2.35
CA LEU A 161 11.87 -3.21 -1.06
C LEU A 161 12.91 -2.08 -1.14
N PRO A 162 13.88 -2.08 -2.09
CA PRO A 162 14.87 -1.00 -2.21
C PRO A 162 14.26 0.37 -2.53
N SER A 163 13.02 0.41 -3.03
CA SER A 163 12.32 1.64 -3.39
C SER A 163 11.58 2.27 -2.20
N LEU A 164 11.48 1.59 -1.06
CA LEU A 164 10.68 2.02 0.10
C LEU A 164 11.57 2.70 1.15
N ASP A 165 11.18 3.92 1.56
CA ASP A 165 11.86 4.69 2.59
C ASP A 165 11.24 4.42 3.98
N VAL A 166 9.92 4.17 4.05
CA VAL A 166 9.20 3.78 5.27
C VAL A 166 8.34 2.55 4.99
N LYS A 167 8.35 1.57 5.91
CA LYS A 167 7.57 0.34 5.79
C LYS A 167 6.58 0.22 6.95
N LEU A 168 5.30 0.47 6.72
CA LEU A 168 4.22 0.38 7.71
C LEU A 168 3.41 -0.89 7.47
N PHE A 169 3.28 -1.75 8.48
CA PHE A 169 2.53 -2.99 8.37
C PHE A 169 1.28 -3.00 9.27
N LEU A 170 0.13 -3.26 8.65
CA LEU A 170 -1.16 -3.45 9.30
C LEU A 170 -1.37 -4.93 9.59
N ARG A 171 -1.83 -5.18 10.81
CA ARG A 171 -2.29 -6.50 11.23
C ARG A 171 -3.80 -6.62 11.05
N GLY A 172 -4.29 -7.84 10.87
CA GLY A 172 -5.72 -8.14 10.80
C GLY A 172 -5.97 -9.61 11.05
N SER A 173 -7.07 -9.93 11.72
CA SER A 173 -7.44 -11.31 12.02
C SER A 173 -8.03 -12.01 10.80
N TYR A 174 -7.92 -13.33 10.76
CA TYR A 174 -8.59 -14.15 9.75
C TYR A 174 -10.09 -13.87 9.73
N ALA A 175 -10.71 -13.83 10.91
CA ALA A 175 -12.15 -13.64 11.05
C ALA A 175 -12.61 -12.30 10.46
N LYS A 176 -11.91 -11.20 10.75
CA LYS A 176 -12.27 -9.86 10.26
C LYS A 176 -11.93 -9.69 8.78
N ALA A 177 -10.79 -10.20 8.33
CA ALA A 177 -10.40 -10.19 6.92
C ALA A 177 -11.42 -10.96 6.06
N LYS A 178 -11.81 -12.16 6.51
CA LYS A 178 -12.83 -12.99 5.85
C LYS A 178 -14.19 -12.30 5.79
N ALA A 179 -14.71 -11.85 6.92
CA ALA A 179 -16.01 -11.18 6.98
C ALA A 179 -16.07 -9.95 6.07
N ARG A 180 -14.99 -9.16 6.00
CA ARG A 180 -14.90 -8.00 5.12
C ARG A 180 -14.77 -8.38 3.64
N ARG A 181 -13.95 -9.38 3.32
CA ARG A 181 -13.75 -9.83 1.93
C ARG A 181 -15.05 -10.41 1.36
N GLU A 182 -15.74 -11.27 2.11
CA GLU A 182 -17.01 -11.88 1.70
C GLU A 182 -18.16 -10.87 1.61
N ALA A 183 -18.08 -9.74 2.32
CA ALA A 183 -19.06 -8.66 2.24
C ALA A 183 -18.82 -7.69 1.06
N ARG A 184 -17.70 -7.82 0.32
CA ARG A 184 -17.45 -6.97 -0.85
C ARG A 184 -18.28 -7.46 -2.04
N ASN A 185 -18.85 -6.50 -2.76
CA ASN A 185 -19.67 -6.80 -3.95
C ASN A 185 -18.86 -7.31 -5.14
N GLY A 186 -17.55 -7.08 -5.15
CA GLY A 186 -16.61 -7.52 -6.19
C GLY A 186 -15.52 -6.47 -6.46
N TYR A 187 -14.75 -6.69 -7.51
CA TYR A 187 -13.52 -5.99 -7.85
C TYR A 187 -13.52 -5.61 -9.32
N VAL A 188 -13.11 -4.38 -9.64
CA VAL A 188 -12.85 -3.99 -11.03
C VAL A 188 -11.53 -4.62 -11.49
N THR A 189 -11.56 -5.33 -12.62
CA THR A 189 -10.37 -5.95 -13.25
C THR A 189 -10.02 -5.28 -14.58
N LEU A 190 -9.03 -5.80 -15.30
CA LEU A 190 -8.72 -5.36 -16.67
C LEU A 190 -9.82 -5.79 -17.65
N GLU A 191 -10.42 -6.95 -17.42
CA GLU A 191 -11.42 -7.60 -18.28
C GLU A 191 -12.87 -7.30 -17.87
N GLY A 192 -13.09 -6.73 -16.70
CA GLY A 192 -14.41 -6.31 -16.26
C GLY A 192 -14.56 -6.28 -14.75
N PHE A 193 -15.30 -7.24 -14.20
CA PHE A 193 -15.67 -7.28 -12.80
C PHE A 193 -15.56 -8.70 -12.26
N TRP A 194 -14.77 -8.88 -11.21
CA TRP A 194 -14.57 -10.14 -10.50
C TRP A 194 -15.39 -10.20 -9.22
N THR A 195 -15.91 -11.37 -8.90
CA THR A 195 -16.55 -11.65 -7.60
C THR A 195 -15.97 -12.93 -7.05
N ASP A 196 -15.50 -12.88 -5.81
CA ASP A 196 -14.88 -14.03 -5.16
C ASP A 196 -15.87 -15.23 -5.11
N PRO A 197 -15.46 -16.42 -5.59
CA PRO A 197 -16.30 -17.60 -5.51
C PRO A 197 -16.43 -18.10 -4.05
N PRO A 198 -17.45 -18.92 -3.73
CA PRO A 198 -17.61 -19.45 -2.38
C PRO A 198 -16.37 -20.17 -1.83
N GLY A 199 -15.93 -19.73 -0.63
CA GLY A 199 -14.75 -20.24 0.05
C GLY A 199 -13.41 -19.73 -0.50
N TYR A 200 -13.41 -18.67 -1.32
CA TYR A 200 -12.18 -18.08 -1.87
C TYR A 200 -11.19 -17.67 -0.78
N VAL A 201 -11.68 -17.07 0.31
CA VAL A 201 -10.82 -16.66 1.43
C VAL A 201 -10.06 -17.83 2.05
N ASP A 202 -10.77 -18.94 2.26
CA ASP A 202 -10.24 -20.14 2.91
C ASP A 202 -9.25 -20.89 2.02
N LYS A 203 -9.46 -20.82 0.70
CA LYS A 203 -8.73 -21.61 -0.28
C LYS A 203 -7.58 -20.87 -0.93
N VAL A 204 -7.63 -19.53 -0.97
CA VAL A 204 -6.68 -18.70 -1.72
C VAL A 204 -6.14 -17.58 -0.85
N VAL A 205 -6.98 -16.60 -0.48
CA VAL A 205 -6.57 -15.34 0.16
C VAL A 205 -5.77 -15.57 1.44
N TRP A 206 -6.33 -16.30 2.40
CA TRP A 206 -5.69 -16.48 3.70
C TRP A 206 -4.47 -17.40 3.63
N PRO A 207 -4.52 -18.55 2.94
CA PRO A 207 -3.33 -19.36 2.72
C PRO A 207 -2.17 -18.57 2.10
N ASN A 208 -2.42 -17.77 1.06
CA ASN A 208 -1.37 -16.95 0.45
C ASN A 208 -0.83 -15.88 1.41
N TYR A 209 -1.70 -15.23 2.18
CA TYR A 209 -1.26 -14.29 3.21
C TYR A 209 -0.31 -14.95 4.21
N VAL A 210 -0.67 -16.15 4.70
CA VAL A 210 0.18 -16.95 5.60
C VAL A 210 1.51 -17.29 4.93
N ASP A 211 1.48 -17.85 3.72
CA ASP A 211 2.67 -18.28 2.99
C ASP A 211 3.68 -17.11 2.82
N GLU A 212 3.17 -15.91 2.53
CA GLU A 212 4.00 -14.73 2.22
C GLU A 212 4.43 -13.91 3.44
N HIS A 213 3.79 -14.09 4.60
CA HIS A 213 4.02 -13.25 5.78
C HIS A 213 4.46 -14.02 7.02
N ALA A 214 4.32 -15.35 7.08
CA ALA A 214 4.66 -16.17 8.26
C ALA A 214 6.10 -15.93 8.76
N TRP A 215 7.03 -15.58 7.88
CA TRP A 215 8.42 -15.27 8.24
C TRP A 215 8.57 -14.06 9.20
N MET A 216 7.56 -13.19 9.28
CA MET A 216 7.51 -12.04 10.19
C MET A 216 7.02 -12.41 11.60
N PHE A 217 6.50 -13.62 11.81
CA PHE A 217 5.79 -14.01 13.03
C PHE A 217 6.42 -15.20 13.74
N GLU A 218 6.29 -15.21 15.07
CA GLU A 218 6.78 -16.29 15.92
C GLU A 218 6.04 -17.59 15.59
N GLY A 219 6.79 -18.66 15.32
CA GLY A 219 6.22 -19.95 14.91
C GLY A 219 5.43 -19.93 13.59
N GLY A 220 5.49 -18.84 12.82
CA GLY A 220 4.71 -18.68 11.59
C GLY A 220 3.23 -18.36 11.80
N ASP A 221 2.81 -18.05 13.04
CA ASP A 221 1.43 -17.68 13.35
C ASP A 221 1.17 -16.20 13.02
N VAL A 222 0.55 -15.93 11.87
CA VAL A 222 0.26 -14.55 11.42
C VAL A 222 -0.75 -13.79 12.29
N GLU A 223 -1.45 -14.48 13.19
CA GLU A 223 -2.28 -13.87 14.22
C GLU A 223 -1.59 -13.79 15.58
N GLY A 224 -0.36 -14.32 15.69
CA GLY A 224 0.51 -14.37 16.87
C GLY A 224 1.57 -13.27 16.92
N ASP A 225 2.54 -13.39 17.83
CA ASP A 225 3.52 -12.33 18.05
C ASP A 225 4.47 -12.12 16.87
N PHE A 226 4.90 -10.88 16.65
CA PHE A 226 5.92 -10.57 15.65
C PHE A 226 7.32 -10.99 16.13
N ARG A 227 8.13 -11.47 15.19
CA ARG A 227 9.57 -11.64 15.38
C ARG A 227 10.27 -10.28 15.39
N LYS A 228 10.60 -9.79 16.58
CA LYS A 228 11.19 -8.45 16.77
C LYS A 228 12.53 -8.27 16.05
N ASP A 229 13.35 -9.32 16.02
CA ASP A 229 14.64 -9.33 15.28
C ASP A 229 14.43 -9.13 13.77
N VAL A 230 13.38 -9.75 13.22
CA VAL A 230 13.01 -9.65 11.81
C VAL A 230 12.50 -8.26 11.49
N LEU A 231 11.54 -7.74 12.25
CA LEU A 231 11.00 -6.39 12.04
C LEU A 231 12.11 -5.33 12.09
N GLN A 232 13.01 -5.43 13.07
CA GLN A 232 14.13 -4.50 13.20
C GLN A 232 15.10 -4.59 12.03
N ARG A 233 15.47 -5.81 11.61
CA ARG A 233 16.40 -6.02 10.49
C ARG A 233 15.84 -5.49 9.18
N GLU A 234 14.56 -5.72 8.90
CA GLU A 234 13.92 -5.30 7.65
C GLU A 234 13.41 -3.85 7.69
N GLY A 235 13.42 -3.21 8.86
CA GLY A 235 12.91 -1.85 9.06
C GLY A 235 11.39 -1.75 8.94
N ILE A 236 10.66 -2.83 9.23
CA ILE A 236 9.20 -2.86 9.18
C ILE A 236 8.64 -2.34 10.51
N LYS A 237 7.86 -1.26 10.44
CA LYS A 237 7.19 -0.65 11.58
C LYS A 237 5.78 -1.24 11.72
N VAL A 238 5.43 -1.58 12.96
CA VAL A 238 4.08 -2.04 13.37
C VAL A 238 3.60 -1.17 14.53
N LEU A 239 2.29 -1.11 14.75
CA LEU A 239 1.72 -0.48 15.93
C LEU A 239 1.98 -1.37 17.16
N GLU A 240 3.00 -1.05 17.95
CA GLU A 240 3.41 -1.85 19.10
C GLU A 240 2.33 -1.89 20.20
N GLY A 241 2.08 -3.08 20.74
CA GLY A 241 1.13 -3.27 21.85
C GLY A 241 -0.34 -3.24 21.46
N ALA A 242 -0.67 -2.95 20.20
CA ALA A 242 -2.04 -3.02 19.71
C ALA A 242 -2.51 -4.45 19.46
N SER A 243 -3.83 -4.63 19.48
CA SER A 243 -4.47 -5.89 19.10
C SER A 243 -4.35 -6.17 17.60
N VAL A 244 -4.57 -7.43 17.21
CA VAL A 244 -4.54 -7.89 15.80
C VAL A 244 -5.44 -7.05 14.90
N ASP A 245 -6.55 -6.55 15.43
CA ASP A 245 -7.56 -5.75 14.73
C ASP A 245 -7.65 -4.33 15.28
N ALA A 246 -6.49 -3.69 15.44
CA ALA A 246 -6.32 -2.35 16.00
C ALA A 246 -7.34 -1.33 15.45
N ASP A 247 -7.68 -0.36 16.30
CA ASP A 247 -8.61 0.70 15.93
C ASP A 247 -8.03 1.56 14.78
N MET A 248 -8.90 1.98 13.87
CA MET A 248 -8.46 2.68 12.66
C MET A 248 -8.00 4.12 12.96
N GLU A 249 -8.57 4.78 13.98
CA GLU A 249 -8.14 6.11 14.40
C GLU A 249 -6.76 6.05 15.06
N GLU A 250 -6.56 5.08 15.96
CA GLU A 250 -5.27 4.83 16.61
C GLU A 250 -4.18 4.48 15.57
N THR A 251 -4.51 3.57 14.65
CA THR A 251 -3.61 3.17 13.56
C THR A 251 -3.23 4.37 12.68
N LEU A 252 -4.21 5.19 12.29
CA LEU A 252 -3.96 6.38 11.48
C LEU A 252 -3.04 7.37 12.22
N ALA A 253 -3.31 7.64 13.51
CA ALA A 253 -2.50 8.56 14.30
C ALA A 253 -1.03 8.10 14.41
N TRP A 254 -0.81 6.79 14.61
CA TRP A 254 0.52 6.19 14.62
C TRP A 254 1.22 6.28 13.26
N MET A 255 0.52 6.00 12.16
CA MET A 255 1.10 6.13 10.81
C MET A 255 1.54 7.57 10.53
N VAL A 256 0.74 8.56 10.96
CA VAL A 256 1.12 9.98 10.82
C VAL A 256 2.40 10.27 11.61
N ASP A 257 2.55 9.74 12.83
CA ASP A 257 3.78 9.92 13.62
C ASP A 257 4.99 9.26 12.94
N ALA A 258 4.85 8.01 12.48
CA ALA A 258 5.93 7.29 11.80
C ALA A 258 6.40 7.99 10.51
N ILE A 259 5.48 8.61 9.75
CA ILE A 259 5.82 9.37 8.55
C ILE A 259 6.48 10.71 8.92
N LEU A 260 5.99 11.41 9.96
CA LEU A 260 6.59 12.66 10.42
C LEU A 260 8.04 12.47 10.88
N GLU A 261 8.35 11.37 11.59
CA GLU A 261 9.72 11.00 11.97
C GLU A 261 10.67 10.94 10.77
N GLU A 262 10.21 10.40 9.63
CA GLU A 262 11.01 10.32 8.42
C GLU A 262 11.12 11.69 7.73
N LEU A 263 10.02 12.44 7.64
CA LEU A 263 10.01 13.75 7.00
C LEU A 263 10.92 14.75 7.71
N HIS A 264 11.09 14.66 9.02
CA HIS A 264 12.03 15.50 9.78
C HIS A 264 13.50 15.33 9.36
N LYS A 265 13.84 14.27 8.63
CA LYS A 265 15.18 14.07 8.06
C LYS A 265 15.37 14.82 6.72
N HIS A 266 14.36 15.53 6.24
CA HIS A 266 14.31 16.14 4.90
C HIS A 266 14.03 17.66 4.93
N VAL A 267 14.53 18.34 5.96
CA VAL A 267 14.44 19.79 6.16
C VAL A 267 15.47 20.56 5.34
#